data_AF-G8TZV2-F1
#
_entry.id   AF-G8TZV2-F1
#
_cell.length_a   1.000
_cell.length_b   1.000
_cell.length_c   1.000
_cell.angle_alpha   90.00
_cell.angle_beta   90.00
_cell.angle_gamma   90.00
#
_symmetry.space_group_name_H-M   'P 1'
#
loop_
_entity.id
_entity.type
_entity.pdbx_description
1 polymer ?
#
loop_
_entity_poly.entity_id
_entity_poly.type
_entity_poly.pdbx_seq_one_letter_code
_entity_poly.pdbx_strand_id
1 'polypeptide(L)'
;MNEAQVTQVLIRTVQDIKPSEPQISAVTSLGELDLDSLDTLELLYALQSYAPVAQDNFLDIPVPADCQQLTNGLTARTVSDVFRHGTIGDLARIVIHIASQTGEVL
;
A
#
# COMPACT_ATOMS: atom_id res chain seq x y z
N MET A 1 -5.69 9.67 -11.61
CA MET A 1 -5.47 8.34 -10.99
C MET A 1 -6.61 8.06 -10.00
N ASN A 2 -7.09 6.81 -9.88
CA ASN A 2 -8.24 6.44 -9.02
C ASN A 2 -7.86 5.36 -7.99
N GLU A 3 -8.38 5.47 -6.77
CA GLU A 3 -8.26 4.51 -5.65
C GLU A 3 -8.68 3.10 -5.98
N ALA A 4 -9.76 2.95 -6.74
CA ALA A 4 -10.20 1.63 -7.19
C ALA A 4 -9.13 0.94 -8.05
N GLN A 5 -8.39 1.69 -8.87
CA GLN A 5 -7.38 1.10 -9.77
C GLN A 5 -6.14 0.64 -9.00
N VAL A 6 -5.60 1.47 -8.11
CA VAL A 6 -4.42 1.10 -7.30
C VAL A 6 -4.74 -0.05 -6.36
N THR A 7 -5.94 -0.04 -5.75
CA THR A 7 -6.41 -1.16 -4.91
C THR A 7 -6.47 -2.47 -5.69
N GLN A 8 -6.99 -2.46 -6.93
CA GLN A 8 -7.06 -3.67 -7.76
C GLN A 8 -5.68 -4.18 -8.17
N VAL A 9 -4.74 -3.28 -8.46
CA VAL A 9 -3.35 -3.67 -8.74
C VAL A 9 -2.74 -4.34 -7.52
N LEU A 10 -2.89 -3.76 -6.33
CA LEU A 10 -2.39 -4.36 -5.10
C LEU A 10 -3.03 -5.72 -4.80
N ILE A 11 -4.36 -5.84 -4.93
CA ILE A 11 -5.06 -7.12 -4.74
C ILE A 11 -4.48 -8.18 -5.67
N ARG A 12 -4.30 -7.85 -6.95
CA ARG A 12 -3.77 -8.77 -7.94
C ARG A 12 -2.32 -9.15 -7.63
N THR A 13 -1.47 -8.18 -7.28
CA THR A 13 -0.08 -8.44 -6.89
C THR A 13 -0.02 -9.38 -5.69
N VAL A 14 -0.82 -9.16 -4.65
CA VAL A 14 -0.88 -10.06 -3.48
C VAL A 14 -1.37 -11.46 -3.88
N GLN A 15 -2.38 -11.57 -4.75
CA GLN A 15 -2.86 -12.87 -5.23
C GLN A 15 -1.80 -13.63 -6.03
N ASP A 16 -1.00 -12.92 -6.82
CA ASP A 16 0.10 -13.53 -7.59
C ASP A 16 1.24 -14.01 -6.65
N ILE A 17 1.54 -13.25 -5.59
CA ILE A 17 2.54 -13.60 -4.56
C ILE A 17 2.05 -14.75 -3.66
N LYS A 18 0.80 -14.68 -3.20
CA LYS A 18 0.16 -15.65 -2.29
C LYS A 18 -1.04 -16.32 -2.97
N PRO A 19 -0.84 -17.19 -3.99
CA PRO A 19 -1.93 -17.82 -4.73
C PRO A 19 -2.76 -18.79 -3.87
N SER A 20 -2.24 -19.18 -2.71
CA SER A 20 -2.95 -20.00 -1.71
C SER A 20 -3.99 -19.22 -0.90
N GLU A 21 -4.05 -17.89 -0.98
CA GLU A 21 -5.02 -17.05 -0.27
C GLU A 21 -6.25 -16.77 -1.14
N PRO A 22 -7.38 -17.48 -0.93
CA PRO A 22 -8.49 -17.46 -1.88
C PRO A 22 -9.36 -16.20 -1.82
N GLN A 23 -9.12 -15.27 -0.89
CA GLN A 23 -10.01 -14.13 -0.62
C GLN A 23 -9.25 -12.83 -0.32
N ILE A 24 -8.30 -12.46 -1.19
CA ILE A 24 -7.66 -11.13 -1.12
C ILE A 24 -8.66 -10.04 -1.55
N SER A 25 -8.77 -8.99 -0.73
CA SER A 25 -9.68 -7.86 -0.94
C SER A 25 -9.10 -6.58 -0.34
N ALA A 26 -9.79 -5.44 -0.54
CA ALA A 26 -9.35 -4.16 0.01
C ALA A 26 -9.27 -4.14 1.54
N VAL A 27 -10.04 -4.97 2.24
CA VAL A 27 -10.07 -5.04 3.71
C VAL A 27 -9.09 -6.09 4.26
N THR A 28 -8.37 -6.81 3.40
CA THR A 28 -7.37 -7.79 3.81
C THR A 28 -6.22 -7.09 4.52
N SER A 29 -5.88 -7.57 5.72
CA SER A 29 -4.79 -7.05 6.55
C SER A 29 -3.44 -7.43 5.95
N LEU A 30 -2.56 -6.43 5.74
CA LEU A 30 -1.22 -6.67 5.21
C LEU A 30 -0.34 -7.45 6.18
N GLY A 31 -0.52 -7.21 7.49
CA GLY A 31 0.24 -7.90 8.54
C GLY A 31 -0.14 -9.38 8.71
N GLU A 32 -1.28 -9.81 8.16
CA GLU A 32 -1.74 -11.21 8.23
C GLU A 32 -1.31 -12.04 7.03
N LEU A 33 -0.82 -11.41 5.95
CA LEU A 33 -0.44 -12.06 4.70
C LEU A 33 0.92 -12.78 4.75
N ASP A 34 1.61 -12.75 5.90
CA ASP A 34 2.96 -13.31 6.10
C ASP A 34 3.90 -12.97 4.93
N LEU A 35 3.92 -11.68 4.56
CA LEU A 35 4.73 -11.15 3.48
C LEU A 35 6.19 -11.13 3.93
N ASP A 36 7.03 -11.91 3.26
CA ASP A 36 8.47 -11.84 3.51
C ASP A 36 9.07 -10.55 2.90
N SER A 37 10.39 -10.39 3.02
CA SER A 37 11.07 -9.20 2.48
C SER A 37 11.00 -9.12 0.96
N LEU A 38 10.98 -10.25 0.25
CA LEU A 38 10.87 -10.29 -1.21
C LEU A 38 9.44 -9.97 -1.65
N ASP A 39 8.45 -10.56 -0.98
CA ASP A 39 7.02 -10.28 -1.20
C ASP A 39 6.72 -8.79 -1.00
N THR A 40 7.27 -8.21 0.08
CA THR A 40 7.12 -6.78 0.38
C THR A 40 7.75 -5.93 -0.71
N LEU A 41 8.95 -6.30 -1.20
CA LEU A 41 9.59 -5.58 -2.30
C LEU A 41 8.77 -5.64 -3.58
N GLU A 42 8.22 -6.80 -3.94
CA GLU A 42 7.39 -6.96 -5.14
C GLU A 42 6.12 -6.09 -5.09
N LEU A 43 5.47 -6.03 -3.92
CA LEU A 43 4.39 -5.10 -3.64
C LEU A 43 4.80 -3.64 -3.82
N LEU A 44 5.96 -3.25 -3.30
CA LEU A 44 6.50 -1.90 -3.46
C LEU A 44 6.83 -1.57 -4.92
N TYR A 45 7.38 -2.52 -5.68
CA TYR A 45 7.65 -2.36 -7.11
C TYR A 45 6.36 -2.13 -7.90
N ALA A 46 5.27 -2.83 -7.58
CA ALA A 46 3.97 -2.58 -8.20
C ALA A 46 3.48 -1.14 -7.97
N LEU A 47 3.81 -0.56 -6.81
CA LEU A 47 3.45 0.81 -6.42
C LEU A 47 4.37 1.89 -6.99
N GLN A 48 5.59 1.54 -7.41
CA GLN A 48 6.59 2.48 -7.92
C GLN A 48 6.10 3.28 -9.13
N SER A 49 5.28 2.66 -9.99
CA SER A 49 4.67 3.33 -11.15
C SER A 49 3.70 4.45 -10.76
N TYR A 50 3.22 4.46 -9.52
CA TYR A 50 2.27 5.44 -9.00
C TYR A 50 2.93 6.47 -8.07
N ALA A 51 3.99 6.09 -7.36
CA ALA A 51 4.74 6.99 -6.49
C ALA A 51 6.26 6.88 -6.74
N PRO A 52 6.78 7.48 -7.83
CA PRO A 52 8.19 7.35 -8.22
C PRO A 52 9.15 7.95 -7.19
N VAL A 53 8.73 9.00 -6.49
CA VAL A 53 9.50 9.69 -5.44
C VAL A 53 9.84 8.81 -4.23
N ALA A 54 9.23 7.64 -4.16
CA ALA A 54 9.28 6.77 -3.00
C ALA A 54 10.28 5.60 -3.14
N GLN A 55 11.06 5.56 -4.23
CA GLN A 55 11.91 4.41 -4.59
C GLN A 55 12.96 4.02 -3.54
N ASP A 56 13.70 4.98 -2.98
CA ASP A 56 14.84 4.64 -2.13
C ASP A 56 14.47 4.35 -0.66
N ASN A 57 13.31 4.81 -0.17
CA ASN A 57 12.90 4.70 1.23
C ASN A 57 11.37 4.63 1.42
N PHE A 58 10.65 3.89 0.55
CA PHE A 58 9.18 3.86 0.55
C PHE A 58 8.58 3.60 1.94
N LEU A 59 9.17 2.68 2.70
CA LEU A 59 8.68 2.26 4.00
C LEU A 59 8.79 3.36 5.08
N ASP A 60 9.75 4.28 4.94
CA ASP A 60 9.96 5.38 5.89
C ASP A 60 9.19 6.65 5.52
N ILE A 61 8.40 6.61 4.43
CA ILE A 61 7.62 7.77 4.01
C ILE A 61 6.56 8.11 5.06
N PRO A 62 6.49 9.37 5.50
CA PRO A 62 5.44 9.82 6.41
C PRO A 62 4.05 9.64 5.80
N VAL A 63 3.15 9.07 6.57
CA VAL A 63 1.74 8.97 6.18
C VAL A 63 1.11 10.37 6.26
N PRO A 64 0.45 10.85 5.18
CA PRO A 64 -0.26 12.13 5.18
C PRO A 64 -1.29 12.20 6.30
N ALA A 65 -1.47 13.37 6.91
CA ALA A 65 -2.35 13.56 8.07
C ALA A 65 -3.76 12.97 7.87
N ASP A 66 -4.35 13.16 6.69
CA ASP A 66 -5.69 12.66 6.33
C ASP A 66 -5.76 11.12 6.21
N CYS A 67 -4.62 10.45 6.13
CA CYS A 67 -4.49 9.01 6.00
C CYS A 67 -3.94 8.32 7.25
N GLN A 68 -3.54 9.07 8.28
CA GLN A 68 -2.91 8.51 9.49
C GLN A 68 -3.85 7.59 10.26
N GLN A 69 -5.16 7.85 10.24
CA GLN A 69 -6.14 6.95 10.83
C GLN A 69 -6.50 5.84 9.83
N LEU A 70 -6.08 4.62 10.14
CA LEU A 70 -6.34 3.42 9.36
C LEU A 70 -7.79 2.95 9.53
N THR A 71 -8.28 2.12 8.62
CA THR A 71 -9.63 1.54 8.68
C THR A 71 -9.93 0.76 9.98
N ASN A 72 -8.91 0.21 10.64
CA ASN A 72 -9.04 -0.48 11.93
C ASN A 72 -8.96 0.45 13.15
N GLY A 73 -8.88 1.78 12.95
CA GLY A 73 -8.82 2.77 14.02
C GLY A 73 -7.42 3.02 14.60
N LEU A 74 -6.39 2.31 14.14
CA LEU A 74 -5.01 2.55 14.55
C LEU A 74 -4.42 3.77 13.83
N THR A 75 -3.38 4.36 14.44
CA THR A 75 -2.65 5.49 13.86
C THR A 75 -1.34 5.00 13.23
N ALA A 76 -1.19 5.19 11.93
CA ALA A 76 0.06 4.96 11.20
C ALA A 76 0.80 6.29 10.99
N ARG A 77 2.11 6.30 11.25
CA ARG A 77 2.97 7.47 11.01
C ARG A 77 3.84 7.30 9.77
N THR A 78 4.21 6.07 9.47
CA THR A 78 5.03 5.69 8.33
C THR A 78 4.31 4.63 7.49
N VAL A 79 4.72 4.47 6.23
CA VAL A 79 4.21 3.38 5.40
C VAL A 79 4.54 2.01 6.03
N SER A 80 5.67 1.86 6.71
CA SER A 80 5.97 0.64 7.47
C SER A 80 4.90 0.31 8.51
N ASP A 81 4.27 1.30 9.15
CA ASP A 81 3.17 1.06 10.09
C ASP A 81 1.93 0.52 9.36
N VAL A 82 1.72 0.94 8.12
CA VAL A 82 0.61 0.47 7.26
C VAL A 82 0.82 -0.98 6.85
N PHE A 83 2.05 -1.39 6.54
CA PHE A 83 2.32 -2.81 6.27
C PHE A 83 2.09 -3.69 7.50
N ARG A 84 2.37 -3.19 8.71
CA ARG A 84 2.18 -3.94 9.96
C ARG A 84 0.74 -3.98 10.44
N HIS A 85 -0.01 -2.91 10.21
CA HIS A 85 -1.29 -2.68 10.89
C HIS A 85 -2.42 -2.31 9.95
N GLY A 86 -2.16 -2.02 8.68
CA GLY A 86 -3.15 -1.56 7.72
C GLY A 86 -3.67 -2.66 6.82
N THR A 87 -4.62 -2.26 5.97
CA THR A 87 -5.19 -3.09 4.91
C THR A 87 -4.63 -2.72 3.54
N ILE A 88 -4.91 -3.55 2.54
CA ILE A 88 -4.61 -3.23 1.14
C ILE A 88 -5.22 -1.88 0.72
N GLY A 89 -6.46 -1.60 1.15
CA GLY A 89 -7.13 -0.33 0.88
C GLY A 89 -6.45 0.87 1.56
N ASP A 90 -5.98 0.71 2.80
CA ASP A 90 -5.23 1.77 3.48
C ASP A 90 -3.94 2.12 2.73
N LEU A 91 -3.21 1.10 2.24
CA LEU A 91 -2.01 1.29 1.43
C LEU A 91 -2.32 2.00 0.11
N ALA A 92 -3.37 1.57 -0.61
CA ALA A 92 -3.79 2.19 -1.86
C ALA A 92 -4.12 3.69 -1.69
N ARG A 93 -4.87 4.01 -0.63
CA ARG A 93 -5.24 5.39 -0.28
C ARG A 93 -4.01 6.25 -0.04
N ILE A 94 -3.03 5.73 0.69
CA ILE A 94 -1.79 6.45 1.01
C ILE A 94 -0.95 6.69 -0.25
N VAL A 95 -0.78 5.68 -1.10
CA VAL A 95 -0.05 5.80 -2.37
C VAL A 95 -0.63 6.90 -3.24
N ILE A 96 -1.96 6.94 -3.36
CA ILE A 96 -2.63 7.94 -4.20
C ILE A 96 -2.49 9.34 -3.64
N HIS A 97 -2.60 9.47 -2.32
CA HIS A 97 -2.40 10.75 -1.68
C HIS A 97 -0.97 11.26 -1.94
N ILE A 98 0.05 10.41 -1.75
CA ILE A 98 1.46 10.74 -2.05
C ILE A 98 1.61 11.18 -3.51
N ALA A 99 1.11 10.37 -4.46
CA ALA A 99 1.20 10.65 -5.88
C ALA A 99 0.49 11.94 -6.32
N SER A 100 -0.62 12.28 -5.66
CA SER A 100 -1.35 13.53 -5.93
C SER A 100 -0.61 14.77 -5.43
N GLN A 101 0.20 14.65 -4.36
CA GLN A 101 0.99 15.75 -3.81
C GLN A 101 2.28 15.99 -4.60
N THR A 102 2.81 14.98 -5.27
CA THR A 102 4.06 15.10 -6.05
C THR A 102 3.88 15.81 -7.39
N GLY A 103 2.64 16.14 -7.79
CA GLY A 103 2.37 16.99 -8.95
C GLY A 103 2.73 16.37 -10.30
N GLU A 104 3.09 15.07 -10.35
CA GLU A 104 3.24 14.33 -11.61
C GLU A 104 1.85 13.95 -12.13
N VAL A 105 1.19 14.95 -12.72
CA VAL A 105 0.06 14.76 -13.62
C VAL A 105 0.59 14.06 -14.87
N LEU A 106 0.24 12.79 -15.05
CA LEU A 106 0.11 12.21 -16.39
C LEU A 106 -1.26 12.62 -16.97
#